data_AF-A0A956PAW3-F1
#
_entry.id   AF-A0A956PAW3-F1
#
_cell.length_a   1.000
_cell.length_b   1.000
_cell.length_c   1.000
_cell.angle_alpha   90.00
_cell.angle_beta   90.00
_cell.angle_gamma   90.00
#
_symmetry.space_group_name_H-M   'P 1'
#
loop_
_entity.id
_entity.type
_entity.pdbx_description
1 polymer ?
#
loop_
_entity_poly.entity_id
_entity_poly.type
_entity_poly.pdbx_seq_one_letter_code
_entity_poly.pdbx_strand_id
1 'polypeptide(L)'
;MSVPMATDSNLSLYLSEVSRFPLLTREEEHDLAVRWFEKEDKDAAHTLVVSNLRFVIKIANEYSSYGFKMLDLVQEGNIGLMTAVKKFDPNKGIRLISYAVWWIRAYIQNYIMRSWSLVKIGTTQAQRKL
;
A
#
# COMPACT_ATOMS: atom_id res chain seq x y z
N MET A 1 -20.57 -1.95 -31.50
CA MET A 1 -20.57 -1.00 -30.37
C MET A 1 -19.72 -1.60 -29.26
N SER A 2 -18.47 -1.17 -29.12
CA SER A 2 -17.60 -1.53 -28.00
C SER A 2 -18.02 -0.69 -26.79
N VAL A 3 -18.54 -1.33 -25.75
CA VAL A 3 -18.89 -0.67 -24.48
C VAL A 3 -17.60 -0.14 -23.84
N PRO A 4 -17.41 1.18 -23.69
CA PRO A 4 -16.24 1.69 -23.00
C PRO A 4 -16.50 1.68 -21.48
N MET A 5 -15.52 1.21 -20.72
CA MET A 5 -14.87 2.06 -19.71
C MET A 5 -15.54 2.24 -18.33
N ALA A 6 -16.13 1.19 -17.74
CA ALA A 6 -16.50 1.23 -16.31
C ALA A 6 -15.27 1.13 -15.37
N THR A 7 -14.18 0.50 -15.80
CA THR A 7 -12.97 0.29 -14.98
C THR A 7 -12.11 1.55 -14.84
N ASP A 8 -11.95 2.33 -15.91
CA ASP A 8 -11.15 3.56 -15.86
C ASP A 8 -11.89 4.66 -15.07
N SER A 9 -13.23 4.66 -15.13
CA SER A 9 -14.06 5.51 -14.27
C SER A 9 -13.77 5.27 -12.79
N ASN A 10 -13.75 4.01 -12.35
CA ASN A 10 -13.52 3.68 -10.94
C ASN A 10 -12.11 4.04 -10.45
N LEU A 11 -11.08 3.81 -11.28
CA LEU A 11 -9.72 4.23 -10.94
C LEU A 11 -9.61 5.76 -10.85
N SER A 12 -10.19 6.48 -11.81
CA SER A 12 -10.15 7.95 -11.82
C SER A 12 -10.84 8.56 -10.59
N LEU A 13 -11.99 8.00 -10.18
CA LEU A 13 -12.70 8.39 -8.96
C LEU A 13 -11.83 8.18 -7.72
N TYR A 14 -11.24 6.98 -7.57
CA TYR A 14 -10.36 6.67 -6.46
C TYR A 14 -9.15 7.62 -6.38
N LEU A 15 -8.50 7.90 -7.51
CA LEU A 15 -7.39 8.86 -7.55
C LEU A 15 -7.84 10.26 -7.12
N SER A 16 -9.03 10.68 -7.54
CA SER A 16 -9.61 11.98 -7.17
C SER A 16 -9.90 12.06 -5.67
N GLU A 17 -10.37 10.99 -5.04
CA GLU A 17 -10.64 10.93 -3.60
C GLU A 17 -9.35 10.97 -2.79
N VAL A 18 -8.38 10.11 -3.14
CA VAL A 18 -7.09 10.02 -2.45
C VAL A 18 -6.29 11.32 -2.52
N SER A 19 -6.44 12.08 -3.61
CA SER A 19 -5.76 13.38 -3.75
C SER A 19 -6.25 14.46 -2.77
N ARG A 20 -7.42 14.29 -2.15
CA ARG A 20 -7.99 15.23 -1.17
C ARG A 20 -7.34 15.12 0.20
N PHE A 21 -6.69 14.00 0.52
CA PHE A 21 -6.04 13.83 1.81
C PHE A 21 -4.77 14.70 1.89
N PRO A 22 -4.60 15.49 2.97
CA PRO A 22 -3.43 16.34 3.12
C PRO A 22 -2.17 15.50 3.36
N LEU A 23 -1.04 16.01 2.87
CA LEU A 23 0.27 15.46 3.19
C LEU A 23 0.65 15.92 4.60
N LEU A 24 1.27 15.01 5.35
CA LEU A 24 1.76 15.30 6.69
C LEU A 24 3.19 15.85 6.61
N THR A 25 3.45 16.86 7.43
CA THR A 25 4.81 17.27 7.80
C THR A 25 5.50 16.16 8.61
N ARG A 26 6.80 16.30 8.83
CA ARG A 26 7.57 15.30 9.59
C ARG A 26 7.14 15.26 11.04
N GLU A 27 6.84 16.43 11.60
CA GLU A 27 6.42 16.65 12.97
C GLU A 27 5.02 16.05 13.19
N GLU A 28 4.06 16.37 12.31
CA GLU A 28 2.71 15.77 12.37
C GLU A 28 2.74 14.24 12.24
N GLU A 29 3.55 13.71 11.32
CA GLU A 29 3.73 12.25 11.17
C GLU A 29 4.24 11.62 12.46
N HIS A 30 5.22 12.25 13.12
CA HIS A 30 5.80 11.75 14.36
C HIS A 30 4.77 11.78 15.49
N ASP A 31 4.06 12.89 15.68
CA ASP A 31 3.05 13.04 16.73
C ASP A 31 1.91 12.02 16.59
N LEU A 32 1.42 11.81 15.37
CA LEU A 32 0.41 10.81 15.08
C LEU A 32 0.95 9.39 15.31
N ALA A 33 2.19 9.12 14.92
CA ALA A 33 2.82 7.81 15.13
C ALA A 33 3.03 7.50 16.62
N VAL A 34 3.43 8.48 17.42
CA VAL A 34 3.56 8.35 18.88
C VAL A 34 2.20 8.10 19.51
N ARG A 35 1.16 8.87 19.15
CA ARG A 35 -0.22 8.66 19.64
C ARG A 35 -0.72 7.25 19.33
N TRP A 36 -0.51 6.77 18.10
CA TRP A 36 -0.88 5.41 17.72
C TRP A 36 -0.09 4.37 18.53
N PHE A 37 1.23 4.54 18.63
CA PHE A 37 2.13 3.59 19.30
C PHE A 37 1.86 3.46 20.81
N GLU A 38 1.61 4.58 21.50
CA GLU A 38 1.45 4.60 22.96
C GLU A 38 0.01 4.39 23.41
N LYS A 39 -0.97 4.87 22.65
CA LYS A 39 -2.37 4.96 23.07
C LYS A 39 -3.33 4.15 22.21
N GLU A 40 -2.82 3.45 21.20
CA GLU A 40 -3.62 2.74 20.19
C GLU A 40 -4.70 3.64 19.56
N ASP A 41 -4.36 4.91 19.37
CA ASP A 41 -5.26 5.93 18.81
C ASP A 41 -5.60 5.62 17.34
N LYS A 42 -6.80 5.09 17.12
CA LYS A 42 -7.26 4.66 15.79
C LYS A 42 -7.40 5.82 14.81
N ASP A 43 -7.72 7.02 15.28
CA ASP A 43 -7.84 8.19 14.42
C ASP A 43 -6.46 8.64 13.94
N ALA A 44 -5.45 8.53 14.82
CA ALA A 44 -4.06 8.76 14.44
C ALA A 44 -3.58 7.75 13.40
N ALA A 45 -3.85 6.46 13.60
CA ALA A 45 -3.53 5.42 12.62
C ALA A 45 -4.25 5.64 11.28
N HIS A 46 -5.54 5.98 11.33
CA HIS A 46 -6.32 6.28 10.14
C HIS A 46 -5.70 7.44 9.36
N THR A 47 -5.36 8.54 10.05
CA THR A 47 -4.71 9.71 9.44
C THR A 47 -3.38 9.35 8.79
N LEU A 48 -2.53 8.58 9.50
CA LEU A 48 -1.26 8.09 8.94
C LEU A 48 -1.47 7.26 7.67
N VAL A 49 -2.50 6.41 7.62
CA VAL A 49 -2.79 5.60 6.43
C VAL A 49 -3.28 6.48 5.27
N VAL A 50 -4.31 7.29 5.48
CA VAL A 50 -4.95 8.04 4.38
C VAL A 50 -4.03 9.08 3.74
N SER A 51 -3.18 9.74 4.53
CA SER A 51 -2.17 10.69 4.03
C SER A 51 -1.08 10.04 3.17
N ASN A 52 -0.93 8.71 3.24
CA ASN A 52 0.10 7.95 2.51
C ASN A 52 -0.45 7.14 1.33
N LEU A 53 -1.75 7.17 1.03
CA LEU A 53 -2.34 6.40 -0.08
C LEU A 53 -1.77 6.80 -1.45
N ARG A 54 -1.42 8.08 -1.64
CA ARG A 54 -0.74 8.57 -2.86
C ARG A 54 0.61 7.88 -3.09
N PHE A 55 1.33 7.59 -2.01
CA PHE A 55 2.59 6.87 -2.09
C PHE A 55 2.37 5.41 -2.48
N VAL A 56 1.33 4.75 -1.94
CA VAL A 56 0.97 3.37 -2.34
C VAL A 56 0.68 3.30 -3.84
N ILE A 57 -0.11 4.23 -4.38
CA ILE A 57 -0.41 4.30 -5.82
C ILE A 57 0.87 4.41 -6.64
N LYS A 58 1.82 5.26 -6.23
CA LYS A 58 3.12 5.40 -6.89
C LYS A 58 3.87 4.07 -6.94
N ILE A 59 3.95 3.36 -5.81
CA ILE A 59 4.64 2.06 -5.75
C ILE A 59 3.91 1.00 -6.59
N ALA A 60 2.58 0.94 -6.51
CA ALA A 60 1.79 0.00 -7.32
C ALA A 60 1.97 0.22 -8.83
N ASN A 61 2.19 1.46 -9.27
CA ASN A 61 2.43 1.78 -10.67
C ASN A 61 3.74 1.16 -11.21
N GLU A 62 4.74 0.91 -10.34
CA GLU A 62 5.96 0.17 -10.68
C GLU A 62 5.67 -1.28 -11.12
N TYR A 63 4.50 -1.82 -10.76
CA TYR A 63 4.05 -3.19 -11.06
C TYR A 63 2.95 -3.25 -12.14
N SER A 64 2.60 -2.12 -12.78
CA SER A 64 1.54 -2.05 -13.79
C SER A 64 1.84 -2.91 -15.05
N SER A 65 3.11 -3.14 -15.37
CA SER A 65 3.54 -3.95 -16.52
C SER A 65 3.27 -5.45 -16.38
N TYR A 66 2.92 -5.94 -15.18
CA TYR A 66 2.63 -7.36 -14.93
C TYR A 66 1.21 -7.78 -15.38
N GLY A 67 0.40 -6.87 -15.93
CA GLY A 67 -0.91 -7.18 -16.51
C GLY A 67 -2.06 -7.34 -15.51
N PHE A 68 -1.86 -7.01 -14.23
CA PHE A 68 -2.90 -7.00 -13.21
C PHE A 68 -3.68 -5.67 -13.22
N LYS A 69 -4.92 -5.69 -12.73
CA LYS A 69 -5.70 -4.46 -12.57
C LYS A 69 -5.01 -3.56 -11.54
N MET A 70 -4.83 -2.29 -11.89
CA MET A 70 -4.16 -1.31 -11.02
C MET A 70 -4.82 -1.20 -9.65
N LEU A 71 -6.16 -1.22 -9.59
CA LEU A 71 -6.89 -1.17 -8.33
C LEU A 71 -6.55 -2.35 -7.42
N ASP A 72 -6.41 -3.57 -7.96
CA ASP A 72 -6.08 -4.75 -7.15
C ASP A 72 -4.66 -4.61 -6.55
N LEU A 73 -3.70 -4.14 -7.34
CA LEU A 73 -2.34 -3.86 -6.86
C LEU A 73 -2.32 -2.79 -5.76
N VAL A 74 -3.10 -1.71 -5.93
CA VAL A 74 -3.21 -0.64 -4.94
C VAL A 74 -3.85 -1.16 -3.66
N GLN A 75 -4.89 -1.99 -3.74
CA GLN A 75 -5.55 -2.56 -2.56
C GLN A 75 -4.58 -3.42 -1.74
N GLU A 76 -3.80 -4.29 -2.39
CA GLU A 76 -2.78 -5.09 -1.72
C GLU A 76 -1.68 -4.22 -1.11
N GLY A 77 -1.26 -3.17 -1.83
CA GLY A 77 -0.35 -2.18 -1.31
C GLY A 77 -0.89 -1.44 -0.07
N ASN A 78 -2.19 -1.12 -0.05
CA ASN A 78 -2.86 -0.47 1.08
C ASN A 78 -2.86 -1.40 2.31
N ILE A 79 -3.08 -2.71 2.13
CA ILE A 79 -2.95 -3.70 3.22
C ILE A 79 -1.51 -3.76 3.73
N GLY A 80 -0.52 -3.69 2.83
CA GLY A 80 0.90 -3.56 3.19
C GLY A 80 1.18 -2.31 4.02
N LEU A 81 0.64 -1.16 3.62
CA LEU A 81 0.76 0.10 4.37
C LEU A 81 0.11 -0.01 5.76
N MET A 82 -1.10 -0.55 5.87
CA MET A 82 -1.76 -0.76 7.18
C MET A 82 -0.91 -1.66 8.10
N THR A 83 -0.31 -2.71 7.52
CA THR A 83 0.59 -3.60 8.26
C THR A 83 1.86 -2.87 8.71
N ALA A 84 2.39 -1.97 7.88
CA ALA A 84 3.51 -1.13 8.25
C ALA A 84 3.16 -0.19 9.40
N VAL A 85 2.04 0.53 9.32
CA VAL A 85 1.57 1.45 10.39
C VAL A 85 1.38 0.69 11.71
N LYS A 86 0.79 -0.50 11.67
CA LYS A 86 0.61 -1.34 12.87
C LYS A 86 1.93 -1.75 13.53
N LYS A 87 3.00 -1.91 12.77
CA LYS A 87 4.32 -2.39 13.24
C LYS A 87 5.37 -1.29 13.37
N PHE A 88 5.02 -0.06 13.01
CA PHE A 88 5.94 1.06 12.99
C PHE A 88 6.26 1.50 14.42
N ASP A 89 7.54 1.80 14.66
CA ASP A 89 8.04 2.29 15.95
C ASP A 89 8.63 3.70 15.72
N PRO A 90 7.97 4.76 16.22
CA PRO A 90 8.39 6.14 16.01
C PRO A 90 9.71 6.49 16.73
N ASN A 91 10.13 5.69 17.72
CA ASN A 91 11.35 5.96 18.50
C ASN A 91 12.64 5.64 17.72
N LYS A 92 12.53 4.93 16.58
CA LYS A 92 13.68 4.57 15.74
C LYS A 92 14.20 5.71 14.88
N GLY A 93 13.56 6.88 14.90
CA GLY A 93 14.01 8.08 14.18
C GLY A 93 13.93 8.02 12.65
N ILE A 94 13.34 6.97 12.09
CA ILE A 94 13.11 6.81 10.65
C ILE A 94 11.71 7.30 10.27
N ARG A 95 11.54 7.73 9.01
CA ARG A 95 10.23 8.12 8.48
C ARG A 95 9.34 6.90 8.26
N LEU A 96 8.04 7.04 8.47
CA LEU A 96 7.07 5.96 8.23
C LEU A 96 7.15 5.45 6.79
N ILE A 97 7.24 6.35 5.81
CA ILE A 97 7.33 6.00 4.38
C ILE A 97 8.54 5.10 4.09
N SER A 98 9.70 5.42 4.69
CA SER A 98 10.92 4.63 4.52
C SER A 98 10.76 3.21 5.06
N TYR A 99 9.97 3.03 6.11
CA TYR A 99 9.62 1.72 6.65
C TYR A 99 8.55 1.01 5.81
N ALA A 100 7.50 1.73 5.41
CA ALA A 100 6.32 1.18 4.76
C ALA A 100 6.57 0.62 3.36
N VAL A 101 7.53 1.18 2.61
CA VAL A 101 7.82 0.76 1.23
C VAL A 101 8.11 -0.74 1.11
N TRP A 102 8.78 -1.33 2.11
CA TRP A 102 9.09 -2.76 2.13
C TRP A 102 7.83 -3.63 2.27
N TRP A 103 6.92 -3.23 3.15
CA TRP A 103 5.64 -3.91 3.35
C TRP A 103 4.75 -3.78 2.11
N ILE A 104 4.64 -2.58 1.55
CA ILE A 104 3.85 -2.33 0.34
C ILE A 104 4.32 -3.22 -0.80
N ARG A 105 5.63 -3.23 -1.09
CA ARG A 105 6.21 -4.06 -2.14
C ARG A 105 6.02 -5.56 -1.89
N ALA A 106 6.23 -6.01 -0.65
CA ALA A 106 6.08 -7.41 -0.30
C ALA A 106 4.65 -7.92 -0.51
N TYR A 107 3.64 -7.13 -0.14
CA TYR A 107 2.23 -7.50 -0.33
C TYR A 107 1.85 -7.55 -1.81
N ILE A 108 2.23 -6.51 -2.59
CA ILE A 108 1.98 -6.48 -4.03
C ILE A 108 2.65 -7.67 -4.74
N GLN A 109 3.93 -7.94 -4.44
CA GLN A 109 4.64 -9.08 -4.99
C GLN A 109 3.99 -10.40 -4.60
N ASN A 110 3.56 -10.55 -3.34
CA ASN A 110 2.90 -11.76 -2.88
C ASN A 110 1.58 -12.00 -3.62
N TYR A 111 0.79 -10.95 -3.85
CA TYR A 111 -0.43 -11.03 -4.65
C TYR A 111 -0.13 -11.45 -6.08
N ILE A 112 0.84 -10.82 -6.74
CA ILE A 112 1.25 -11.18 -8.12
C ILE A 112 1.65 -12.66 -8.18
N MET A 113 2.48 -13.14 -7.24
CA MET A 113 2.92 -14.53 -7.20
C MET A 113 1.76 -15.52 -6.98
N ARG A 114 0.78 -15.16 -6.14
CA ARG A 114 -0.38 -16.03 -5.86
C ARG A 114 -1.41 -16.04 -6.99
N SER A 115 -1.48 -14.96 -7.76
CA SER A 115 -2.51 -14.74 -8.78
C SER A 115 -2.00 -14.98 -10.21
N TRP A 116 -0.73 -15.29 -10.42
CA TRP A 116 -0.13 -15.55 -11.74
C TRP A 116 -0.73 -16.77 -12.46
N SER A 117 -1.15 -17.79 -11.71
CA SER A 117 -1.68 -19.04 -12.28
C SER A 117 -2.96 -19.46 -11.56
N LEU A 118 -3.97 -19.86 -12.34
CA LEU A 118 -5.19 -20.47 -11.83
C LEU A 118 -4.89 -21.76 -11.04
N VAL A 119 -3.82 -22.47 -11.45
CA VAL A 119 -3.29 -23.63 -10.75
C VAL A 119 -2.24 -23.14 -9.76
N LYS A 120 -2.54 -23.24 -8.46
CA LYS A 120 -1.59 -22.99 -7.38
C LYS A 120 -0.47 -24.03 -7.44
N ILE A 121 0.66 -23.66 -8.04
CA ILE A 121 1.88 -24.44 -7.91
C ILE A 121 2.38 -24.20 -6.48
N GLY A 122 2.39 -25.26 -5.66
CA GLY A 122 2.90 -25.17 -4.29
C GLY A 122 4.32 -24.63 -4.29
N THR A 123 4.61 -23.66 -3.42
CA THR A 123 5.95 -23.12 -3.23
C THR A 123 6.82 -24.17 -2.51
N THR A 124 7.33 -25.14 -3.25
CA THR A 124 8.41 -26.00 -2.79
C THR A 124 9.72 -25.19 -2.85
N GLN A 125 10.67 -25.45 -1.95
CA GLN A 125 11.93 -24.68 -1.76
C GLN A 125 12.82 -24.48 -3.01
N ALA A 126 12.44 -24.99 -4.18
CA ALA A 126 13.25 -25.05 -5.39
C ALA A 126 13.50 -23.70 -6.11
N GLN A 127 12.84 -22.59 -5.74
CA GLN A 127 12.99 -21.30 -6.46
C GLN A 127 13.76 -20.20 -5.71
N ARG A 128 14.39 -20.47 -4.56
CA ARG A 128 15.30 -19.50 -3.91
C ARG A 128 16.70 -19.40 -4.56
N LYS A 129 16.96 -20.14 -5.65
CA LYS A 129 18.17 -20.01 -6.46
C LYS A 129 17.78 -19.76 -7.90
N LEU A 130 17.81 -18.49 -8.30
CA LEU A 130 18.13 -18.00 -9.64
C LEU A 130 18.82 -16.64 -9.44
#